data_AF-A0A7K8VF40-F1
#
_entry.id   AF-A0A7K8VF40-F1
#
_cell.length_a   1.000
_cell.length_b   1.000
_cell.length_c   1.000
_cell.angle_alpha   90.00
_cell.angle_beta   90.00
_cell.angle_gamma   90.00
#
_symmetry.space_group_name_H-M   'P 1'
#
loop_
_entity.id
_entity.type
_entity.pdbx_description
1 polymer ?
#
loop_
_entity_poly.entity_id
_entity_poly.type
_entity_poly.pdbx_seq_one_letter_code
_entity_poly.pdbx_strand_id
1 'polypeptide(L)'
;GVGMGMTAPVSMTAFPAEDGSLQQKVKVSLRIPSQFQANPPCPSDESIKIEERQGMTIYSTQFGGYAKETDYVNYAAKLKSALGSEAAYRKDFYFCNGYDPPMKPHGRRNEVWFVKE
;
A
#
# COMPACT_ATOMS: atom_id res chain seq x y z
N GLY A 1 -27.68 -2.03 -2.00
CA GLY A 1 -26.49 -1.32 -1.51
C GLY A 1 -26.04 -0.30 -2.54
N VAL A 2 -25.18 0.64 -2.16
CA VAL A 2 -24.61 1.66 -3.07
C VAL A 2 -23.40 1.08 -3.82
N GLY A 3 -23.35 1.23 -5.14
CA GLY A 3 -22.19 0.84 -5.93
C GLY A 3 -21.10 1.92 -5.86
N MET A 4 -20.00 1.65 -5.15
CA MET A 4 -18.88 2.60 -5.04
C MET A 4 -17.86 2.51 -6.19
N GLY A 5 -17.89 1.42 -6.96
CA GLY A 5 -16.85 1.13 -7.94
C GLY A 5 -15.51 0.76 -7.30
N MET A 6 -14.49 0.58 -8.14
CA MET A 6 -13.13 0.26 -7.70
C MET A 6 -12.24 1.50 -7.74
N THR A 7 -11.37 1.66 -6.76
CA THR A 7 -10.35 2.70 -6.73
C THR A 7 -8.97 2.10 -6.78
N ALA A 8 -8.04 2.80 -7.43
CA ALA A 8 -6.61 2.51 -7.34
C ALA A 8 -5.90 3.54 -6.44
N PRO A 9 -4.79 3.15 -5.79
CA PRO A 9 -4.29 1.78 -5.68
C PRO A 9 -5.05 0.96 -4.63
N VAL A 10 -4.91 -0.37 -4.71
CA VAL A 10 -5.07 -1.25 -3.56
C VAL A 10 -3.79 -1.16 -2.75
N SER A 11 -3.89 -0.80 -1.47
CA SER A 11 -2.73 -0.57 -0.60
C SER A 11 -2.69 -1.63 0.49
N MET A 12 -1.58 -2.37 0.60
CA MET A 12 -1.33 -3.32 1.68
C MET A 12 -0.32 -2.72 2.65
N THR A 13 -0.62 -2.72 3.94
CA THR A 13 0.38 -2.40 4.97
C THR A 13 1.21 -3.63 5.26
N ALA A 14 2.49 -3.57 4.91
CA ALA A 14 3.48 -4.58 5.19
C ALA A 14 4.23 -4.25 6.49
N PHE A 15 4.42 -5.26 7.33
CA PHE A 15 5.18 -5.15 8.57
C PHE A 15 6.45 -6.02 8.42
N PRO A 16 7.65 -5.42 8.34
CA PRO A 16 8.87 -6.19 8.24
C PRO A 16 9.14 -6.99 9.52
N ALA A 17 9.65 -8.22 9.37
CA ALA A 17 10.20 -9.04 10.43
C ALA A 17 11.72 -8.81 10.55
N GLU A 18 12.32 -9.32 11.62
CA GLU A 18 13.76 -9.15 11.89
C GLU A 18 14.65 -9.82 10.82
N ASP A 19 14.17 -10.91 10.21
CA ASP A 19 14.84 -11.64 9.14
C ASP A 19 14.67 -11.01 7.75
N GLY A 20 13.94 -9.89 7.66
CA GLY A 20 13.64 -9.19 6.41
C GLY A 20 12.43 -9.74 5.63
N SER A 21 11.78 -10.81 6.12
CA SER A 21 10.49 -11.28 5.59
C SER A 21 9.33 -10.36 6.05
N LEU A 22 8.12 -10.61 5.54
CA LEU A 22 6.93 -9.93 6.04
C LEU A 22 6.28 -10.76 7.15
N GLN A 23 5.86 -10.08 8.22
CA GLN A 23 4.99 -10.71 9.20
C GLN A 23 3.69 -11.15 8.53
N GLN A 24 3.11 -12.26 8.98
CA GLN A 24 1.80 -12.75 8.54
C GLN A 24 0.64 -11.90 9.09
N LYS A 25 0.69 -10.60 8.82
CA LYS A 25 -0.33 -9.62 9.19
C LYS A 25 -0.69 -8.82 7.95
N VAL A 26 -1.88 -9.06 7.44
CA VAL A 26 -2.35 -8.42 6.21
C VAL A 26 -3.41 -7.39 6.57
N LYS A 27 -3.09 -6.11 6.35
CA LYS A 27 -4.07 -5.03 6.33
C LYS A 27 -4.17 -4.51 4.91
N VAL A 28 -5.35 -4.65 4.31
CA VAL A 28 -5.65 -4.14 2.97
C VAL A 28 -6.52 -2.90 3.11
N SER A 29 -6.15 -1.84 2.41
CA SER A 29 -6.88 -0.58 2.37
C SER A 29 -7.22 -0.22 0.93
N LEU A 30 -8.47 0.20 0.74
CA LEU A 30 -8.99 0.76 -0.50
C LEU A 30 -9.34 2.23 -0.24
N ARG A 31 -9.02 3.10 -1.18
CA ARG A 31 -9.38 4.52 -1.06
C ARG A 31 -10.88 4.66 -1.27
N ILE A 32 -11.58 5.32 -0.34
CA ILE A 32 -12.99 5.66 -0.57
C ILE A 32 -13.06 6.75 -1.66
N PRO A 33 -13.87 6.57 -2.74
CA PRO A 33 -14.01 7.58 -3.79
C PRO A 33 -14.41 8.93 -3.23
N SER A 34 -13.93 10.02 -3.83
CA SER A 34 -14.09 11.39 -3.32
C SER A 34 -15.54 11.75 -2.97
N GLN A 35 -16.51 11.30 -3.77
CA GLN A 35 -17.94 11.56 -3.56
C GLN A 35 -18.52 10.93 -2.28
N PHE A 36 -17.84 9.94 -1.70
CA PHE A 36 -18.27 9.27 -0.47
C PHE A 36 -17.39 9.62 0.74
N GLN A 37 -16.30 10.39 0.59
CA GLN A 37 -15.38 10.62 1.71
C GLN A 37 -16.01 11.40 2.87
N ALA A 38 -16.95 12.30 2.60
CA ALA A 38 -17.65 13.05 3.63
C ALA A 38 -18.66 12.21 4.44
N ASN A 39 -19.21 11.16 3.82
CA ASN A 39 -20.17 10.25 4.47
C ASN A 39 -20.06 8.85 3.84
N PRO A 40 -19.06 8.06 4.25
CA PRO A 40 -18.83 6.74 3.68
C PRO A 40 -19.96 5.77 4.07
N PRO A 41 -20.40 4.89 3.15
CA PRO A 41 -21.43 3.91 3.49
C PRO A 41 -20.91 2.95 4.57
N CYS A 42 -21.79 2.61 5.52
CA CYS A 42 -21.47 1.66 6.57
C CYS A 42 -21.16 0.28 5.96
N PRO A 43 -19.99 -0.33 6.27
CA PRO A 43 -19.70 -1.69 5.85
C PRO A 43 -20.70 -2.68 6.43
N SER A 44 -21.15 -3.64 5.62
CA SER A 44 -22.01 -4.74 6.09
C SER A 44 -21.23 -5.88 6.74
N ASP A 45 -19.92 -5.94 6.52
CA ASP A 45 -19.01 -6.93 7.08
C ASP A 45 -18.24 -6.31 8.25
N GLU A 46 -18.34 -6.92 9.44
CA GLU A 46 -17.72 -6.43 10.67
C GLU A 46 -16.19 -6.45 10.66
N SER A 47 -15.58 -7.23 9.75
CA SER A 47 -14.13 -7.25 9.55
C SER A 47 -13.62 -6.01 8.82
N ILE A 48 -14.50 -5.25 8.16
CA ILE A 48 -14.17 -4.03 7.41
C ILE A 48 -14.38 -2.83 8.32
N LYS A 49 -13.33 -2.00 8.43
CA LYS A 49 -13.36 -0.77 9.21
C LYS A 49 -13.09 0.42 8.30
N ILE A 50 -13.83 1.50 8.52
CA ILE A 50 -13.52 2.80 7.93
C ILE A 50 -12.36 3.38 8.73
N GLU A 51 -11.27 3.70 8.04
CA GLU A 51 -10.08 4.31 8.61
C GLU A 51 -9.90 5.71 8.03
N GLU A 52 -9.84 6.72 8.90
CA GLU A 52 -9.37 8.04 8.50
C GLU A 52 -7.84 8.04 8.48
N ARG A 53 -7.26 8.18 7.29
CA ARG A 53 -5.82 8.30 7.11
C ARG A 53 -5.46 9.77 6.93
N GLN A 54 -4.69 10.31 7.87
CA GLN A 54 -4.17 11.67 7.76
C GLN A 54 -3.26 11.84 6.52
N GLY A 55 -3.12 13.08 6.07
CA GLY A 55 -2.16 13.43 5.03
C GLY A 55 -0.75 12.97 5.42
N MET A 56 -0.03 12.39 4.46
CA MET A 56 1.31 11.85 4.69
C MET A 56 2.26 12.26 3.56
N THR A 57 3.52 12.51 3.92
CA THR A 57 4.60 12.64 2.94
C THR A 57 5.29 11.28 2.81
N ILE A 58 5.56 10.86 1.58
CA ILE A 58 6.14 9.53 1.33
C ILE A 58 7.39 9.62 0.46
N TYR A 59 8.27 8.65 0.63
CA TYR A 59 9.25 8.25 -0.38
C TYR A 59 8.68 7.06 -1.13
N SER A 60 8.78 7.05 -2.46
CA SER A 60 8.21 5.98 -3.28
C SER A 60 9.21 5.45 -4.30
N THR A 61 9.06 4.17 -4.64
CA THR A 61 9.68 3.57 -5.82
C THR A 61 8.63 2.82 -6.63
N GLN A 62 8.75 2.88 -7.96
CA GLN A 62 7.83 2.24 -8.90
C GLN A 62 8.49 1.05 -9.58
N PHE A 63 7.72 -0.01 -9.81
CA PHE A 63 8.13 -1.15 -10.61
C PHE A 63 6.98 -1.80 -11.37
N GLY A 64 7.34 -2.56 -12.40
CA GLY A 64 6.38 -3.25 -13.27
C GLY A 64 6.25 -4.75 -12.97
N GLY A 65 5.38 -5.42 -13.73
CA GLY A 65 5.17 -6.86 -13.64
C GLY A 65 4.15 -7.30 -12.58
N TYR A 66 4.02 -8.61 -12.40
CA TYR A 66 3.20 -9.20 -11.35
C TYR A 66 3.96 -9.13 -10.03
N ALA A 67 3.49 -8.28 -9.11
CA ALA A 67 4.13 -8.13 -7.81
C ALA A 67 3.74 -9.29 -6.88
N LYS A 68 4.74 -10.04 -6.45
CA LYS A 68 4.65 -10.97 -5.31
C LYS A 68 5.31 -10.33 -4.09
N GLU A 69 5.18 -11.00 -2.94
CA GLU A 69 5.82 -10.58 -1.70
C GLU A 69 7.32 -10.32 -1.87
N THR A 70 8.03 -11.26 -2.51
CA THR A 70 9.47 -11.15 -2.77
C THR A 70 9.83 -9.91 -3.60
N ASP A 71 8.98 -9.51 -4.53
CA ASP A 71 9.20 -8.30 -5.33
C ASP A 71 9.08 -7.06 -4.44
N TYR A 72 8.04 -6.97 -3.61
CA TYR A 72 7.87 -5.85 -2.69
C TYR A 72 9.01 -5.75 -1.68
N VAL A 73 9.49 -6.86 -1.11
CA VAL A 73 10.65 -6.88 -0.21
C VAL A 73 11.91 -6.38 -0.94
N ASN A 74 12.15 -6.86 -2.17
CA ASN A 74 13.29 -6.44 -2.97
C ASN A 74 13.26 -4.95 -3.31
N TYR A 75 12.11 -4.41 -3.71
CA TYR A 75 11.97 -2.98 -4.04
C TYR A 75 11.99 -2.08 -2.79
N ALA A 76 11.51 -2.57 -1.64
CA ALA A 76 11.68 -1.89 -0.35
C ALA A 76 13.17 -1.79 0.04
N ALA A 77 13.94 -2.87 -0.13
CA ALA A 77 15.39 -2.85 0.11
C ALA A 77 16.12 -1.87 -0.82
N LYS A 78 15.75 -1.83 -2.11
CA LYS A 78 16.28 -0.85 -3.07
C LYS A 78 15.96 0.59 -2.68
N LEU A 79 14.72 0.88 -2.28
CA LEU A 79 14.31 2.21 -1.83
C LEU A 79 15.08 2.62 -0.57
N LYS A 80 15.21 1.71 0.41
CA LYS A 80 16.01 1.93 1.63
C LYS A 80 17.46 2.26 1.28
N SER A 81 18.07 1.51 0.36
CA SER A 81 19.44 1.75 -0.08
C SER A 81 19.58 3.11 -0.79
N ALA A 82 18.59 3.50 -1.60
CA ALA A 82 18.62 4.76 -2.34
C ALA A 82 18.43 5.98 -1.44
N LEU A 83 17.65 5.85 -0.36
CA LEU A 83 17.42 6.89 0.63
C LEU A 83 18.65 7.13 1.55
N GLY A 84 19.49 6.11 1.72
CA GLY A 84 20.66 6.20 2.59
C GLY A 84 20.31 6.33 4.07
N SER A 85 21.31 6.67 4.89
CA SER A 85 21.18 6.78 6.35
C SER A 85 20.52 8.06 6.84
N GLU A 86 20.45 9.11 6.01
CA GLU A 86 19.95 10.43 6.40
C GLU A 86 18.43 10.56 6.31
N ALA A 87 17.75 9.67 5.58
CA ALA A 87 16.31 9.74 5.42
C ALA A 87 15.58 9.29 6.71
N ALA A 88 14.79 10.20 7.26
CA ALA A 88 13.87 9.90 8.36
C ALA A 88 12.54 9.36 7.80
N TYR A 89 12.23 8.10 8.09
CA TYR A 89 11.00 7.45 7.69
C TYR A 89 10.66 6.29 8.64
N ARG A 90 9.36 5.98 8.71
CA ARG A 90 8.80 4.91 9.54
C ARG A 90 9.37 3.54 9.12
N LYS A 91 10.00 2.83 10.06
CA LYS A 91 10.62 1.51 9.84
C LYS A 91 9.75 0.34 10.30
N ASP A 92 8.69 0.64 11.06
CA ASP A 92 7.76 -0.34 11.62
C ASP A 92 6.75 -0.86 10.57
N PHE A 93 6.54 -0.12 9.49
CA PHE A 93 5.71 -0.56 8.37
C PHE A 93 6.08 0.16 7.07
N TYR A 94 5.59 -0.38 5.96
CA TYR A 94 5.56 0.31 4.68
C TYR A 94 4.34 -0.10 3.86
N PHE A 95 4.04 0.63 2.78
CA PHE A 95 2.91 0.30 1.91
C PHE A 95 3.37 -0.38 0.62
N CYS A 96 2.65 -1.43 0.26
CA CYS A 96 2.74 -2.11 -1.02
C CYS A 96 1.48 -1.76 -1.84
N ASN A 97 1.65 -1.06 -2.95
CA ASN A 97 0.53 -0.49 -3.71
C ASN A 97 0.44 -1.13 -5.09
N GLY A 98 -0.70 -1.74 -5.40
CA GLY A 98 -1.02 -2.28 -6.72
C GLY A 98 -2.09 -1.43 -7.40
N TYR A 99 -1.82 -0.99 -8.64
CA TYR A 99 -2.74 -0.13 -9.38
C TYR A 99 -3.61 -0.90 -10.38
N ASP A 100 -3.08 -2.00 -10.91
CA ASP A 100 -3.72 -2.72 -12.01
C ASP A 100 -4.40 -4.02 -11.53
N PRO A 101 -5.57 -4.35 -12.08
CA PRO A 101 -6.25 -5.59 -11.77
C PRO A 101 -5.45 -6.82 -12.24
N PRO A 102 -5.68 -8.01 -11.65
CA PRO A 102 -4.96 -9.24 -11.98
C PRO A 102 -4.94 -9.58 -13.48
N MET A 103 -6.00 -9.22 -14.21
CA MET A 103 -6.23 -9.57 -15.61
C MET A 103 -5.45 -8.72 -16.64
N LYS A 104 -4.68 -7.70 -16.22
CA LYS A 104 -3.89 -6.88 -17.14
C LYS A 104 -2.50 -7.50 -17.35
N PRO A 105 -2.14 -7.95 -18.58
CA PRO A 105 -0.91 -8.70 -18.81
C PRO A 105 0.35 -7.83 -18.91
N HIS A 106 0.25 -6.60 -19.42
CA HIS A 106 1.41 -5.70 -19.64
C HIS A 106 1.17 -4.30 -19.08
N GLY A 107 2.24 -3.55 -18.83
CA GLY A 107 2.18 -2.17 -18.36
C GLY A 107 1.56 -2.02 -16.98
N ARG A 108 1.81 -3.00 -16.10
CA ARG A 108 1.38 -2.97 -14.69
C ARG A 108 2.25 -2.00 -13.91
N ARG A 109 1.66 -1.27 -12.97
CA ARG A 109 2.32 -0.36 -12.04
C ARG A 109 2.10 -0.84 -10.61
N ASN A 110 3.21 -1.01 -9.91
CA ASN A 110 3.23 -1.25 -8.47
C ASN A 110 4.20 -0.28 -7.81
N GLU A 111 3.98 0.02 -6.55
CA GLU A 111 4.85 0.93 -5.78
C GLU A 111 5.08 0.44 -4.36
N VAL A 112 6.27 0.75 -3.83
CA VAL A 112 6.56 0.69 -2.39
C VAL A 112 6.63 2.10 -1.85
N TRP A 113 5.94 2.37 -0.74
CA TRP A 113 5.98 3.67 -0.04
C TRP A 113 6.53 3.55 1.38
N PHE A 114 7.51 4.37 1.70
CA PHE A 114 7.93 4.66 3.07
C PHE A 114 7.34 5.99 3.52
N VAL A 115 6.73 6.02 4.69
CA VAL A 115 6.15 7.24 5.27
C VAL A 115 7.26 8.04 5.93
N LYS A 116 7.45 9.28 5.49
CA LYS A 116 8.38 10.22 6.12
C LYS A 116 7.94 10.49 7.56
N GLU A 117 8.91 10.52 8.48
CA GLU A 117 8.69 10.96 9.87
C GLU A 117 8.41 12.46 9.99
#